data_AF-A0A3P7BSU7-F1
#
_entry.id   AF-A0A3P7BSU7-F1
#
_cell.length_a   1.000
_cell.length_b   1.000
_cell.length_c   1.000
_cell.angle_alpha   90.00
_cell.angle_beta   90.00
_cell.angle_gamma   90.00
#
_symmetry.space_group_name_H-M   'P 1'
#
loop_
_entity.id
_entity.type
_entity.pdbx_description
1 polymer ?
#
loop_
_entity_poly.entity_id
_entity_poly.type
_entity_poly.pdbx_seq_one_letter_code
_entity_poly.pdbx_strand_id
1 'polypeptide(L)'
;MIFFRNVYYADSLNDEIGVATLDGKYQKALISEGLVNPRALALDLQNRHLYYTDWHRENPIIGRVDMDGKNNRVFLNDDIHLPNGANPRDLKLSCIGLDGQNRRVVYASLQYPFGLTHNNEAKFYWTDWKDNRIHSVGIYGDGYASFPISLGGSGKVYGILAVPKQCTGPQTACSVNNGGCPHLCLPGQEGVRCECPSNVAVKGC
;
A
#
# COMPACT_ATOMS: atom_id res chain seq x y z
N MET A 1 -21.36 19.36 0.85
CA MET A 1 -20.20 18.98 1.69
C MET A 1 -19.15 18.43 0.74
N ILE A 2 -18.12 19.20 0.39
CA ILE A 2 -17.09 18.76 -0.56
C ILE A 2 -16.03 18.02 0.26
N PHE A 3 -16.00 16.69 0.11
CA PHE A 3 -14.96 15.86 0.70
C PHE A 3 -13.78 15.86 -0.27
N PHE A 4 -12.77 16.68 -0.01
CA PHE A 4 -11.48 16.55 -0.69
C PHE A 4 -10.80 15.30 -0.15
N ARG A 5 -10.48 14.39 -1.06
CA ARG A 5 -9.91 13.07 -0.78
C ARG A 5 -8.72 12.89 -1.70
N ASN A 6 -7.68 12.25 -1.20
CA ASN A 6 -6.44 12.03 -1.93
C ASN A 6 -6.27 10.57 -2.33
N VAL A 7 -5.49 10.33 -3.37
CA VAL A 7 -4.97 9.03 -3.79
C VAL A 7 -3.47 9.05 -3.55
N TYR A 8 -2.96 8.04 -2.86
CA TYR A 8 -1.52 7.79 -2.75
C TYR A 8 -1.14 6.75 -3.78
N TYR A 9 -0.02 6.96 -4.48
CA TYR A 9 0.43 6.09 -5.55
C TYR A 9 1.93 5.84 -5.47
N ALA A 10 2.35 4.72 -6.03
CA ALA A 10 3.74 4.40 -6.29
C ALA A 10 3.96 4.47 -7.79
N ASP A 11 4.99 5.19 -8.22
CA ASP A 11 5.40 5.32 -9.60
C ASP A 11 6.82 4.76 -9.75
N SER A 12 6.92 3.54 -10.26
CA SER A 12 8.19 2.86 -10.46
C SER A 12 8.98 3.37 -11.67
N LEU A 13 8.42 4.24 -12.51
CA LEU A 13 9.16 4.85 -13.62
C LEU A 13 9.92 6.09 -13.16
N ASN A 14 9.36 6.80 -12.17
CA ASN A 14 9.94 8.02 -11.60
C ASN A 14 10.58 7.79 -10.23
N ASP A 15 10.63 6.55 -9.75
CA ASP A 15 11.12 6.18 -8.41
C ASP A 15 10.48 7.04 -7.30
N GLU A 16 9.16 7.17 -7.37
CA GLU A 16 8.40 8.09 -6.51
C GLU A 16 7.27 7.38 -5.76
N ILE A 17 7.03 7.82 -4.53
CA ILE A 17 5.73 7.68 -3.87
C ILE A 17 5.11 9.06 -3.77
N GLY A 18 3.93 9.22 -4.36
CA GLY A 18 3.26 10.50 -4.49
C GLY A 18 1.84 10.48 -3.95
N VAL A 19 1.26 11.67 -3.89
CA VAL A 19 -0.13 11.91 -3.52
C VAL A 19 -0.78 12.83 -4.53
N ALA A 20 -2.01 12.52 -4.91
CA ALA A 20 -2.83 13.33 -5.79
C ALA A 20 -4.21 13.59 -5.17
N THR A 21 -4.85 14.71 -5.48
CA THR A 21 -6.29 14.85 -5.26
C THR A 21 -7.06 13.82 -6.11
N LEU A 22 -8.25 13.38 -5.68
CA LEU A 22 -9.06 12.40 -6.43
C LEU A 22 -9.39 12.85 -7.86
N ASP A 23 -9.49 14.16 -8.10
CA ASP A 23 -9.71 14.73 -9.43
C ASP A 23 -8.41 14.86 -10.26
N GLY A 24 -7.26 14.46 -9.69
CA GLY A 24 -5.93 14.50 -10.30
C GLY A 24 -5.33 15.90 -10.44
N LYS A 25 -6.03 16.95 -9.99
CA LYS A 25 -5.65 18.35 -10.21
C LYS A 25 -4.32 18.71 -9.54
N TYR A 26 -4.16 18.33 -8.28
CA TYR A 26 -2.98 18.63 -7.48
C TYR A 26 -2.24 17.37 -7.13
N GLN A 27 -0.95 17.32 -7.43
CA GLN A 27 -0.07 16.16 -7.19
C GLN A 27 1.18 16.63 -6.47
N LYS A 28 1.75 15.76 -5.63
CA LYS A 28 2.99 16.03 -4.91
C LYS A 28 3.76 14.73 -4.67
N ALA A 29 5.05 14.76 -4.98
CA ALA A 29 6.00 13.74 -4.56
C ALA A 29 6.18 13.78 -3.03
N LEU A 30 5.93 12.65 -2.34
CA LEU A 30 6.18 12.52 -0.90
C LEU A 30 7.55 11.92 -0.63
N ILE A 31 7.97 10.98 -1.46
CA ILE A 31 9.30 10.36 -1.45
C ILE A 31 9.78 10.30 -2.89
N SER A 32 10.92 10.91 -3.17
CA SER A 32 11.55 10.94 -4.51
C SER A 32 13.04 10.62 -4.47
N GLU A 33 13.55 10.16 -3.32
CA GLU A 33 14.96 9.83 -3.11
C GLU A 33 15.08 8.46 -2.45
N GLY A 34 16.05 7.67 -2.91
CA GLY A 34 16.39 6.36 -2.34
C GLY A 34 15.41 5.22 -2.68
N LEU A 35 14.43 5.47 -3.56
CA LEU A 35 13.57 4.44 -4.14
C LEU A 35 14.19 3.93 -5.46
N VAL A 36 13.92 2.68 -5.82
CA VAL A 36 14.41 2.07 -7.08
C VAL A 36 13.31 1.37 -7.89
N ASN A 37 12.30 0.83 -7.21
CA ASN A 37 11.16 0.17 -7.84
C ASN A 37 9.98 0.10 -6.85
N PRO A 38 9.42 1.25 -6.42
CA PRO A 38 8.29 1.29 -5.51
C PRO A 38 7.07 0.60 -6.14
N ARG A 39 6.32 -0.20 -5.36
CA ARG A 39 5.17 -0.97 -5.87
C ARG A 39 3.91 -0.88 -5.02
N ALA A 40 3.80 -1.75 -4.02
CA ALA A 40 2.59 -1.84 -3.21
C ALA A 40 2.59 -0.75 -2.13
N LEU A 41 1.42 -0.20 -1.88
CA LEU A 41 1.15 0.74 -0.78
C LEU A 41 0.06 0.20 0.13
N ALA A 42 0.15 0.49 1.43
CA ALA A 42 -0.90 0.26 2.40
C ALA A 42 -1.03 1.47 3.33
N LEU A 43 -2.27 1.89 3.62
CA LEU A 43 -2.55 3.06 4.45
C LEU A 43 -3.08 2.63 5.81
N ASP A 44 -2.46 3.13 6.87
CA ASP A 44 -2.97 3.11 8.23
C ASP A 44 -3.53 4.50 8.54
N LEU A 45 -4.82 4.69 8.26
CA LEU A 45 -5.49 5.97 8.46
C LEU A 45 -5.63 6.36 9.93
N GLN A 46 -5.61 5.40 10.86
CA GLN A 46 -5.74 5.67 12.30
C GLN A 46 -4.44 6.26 12.84
N ASN A 47 -3.31 5.65 12.51
CA ASN A 47 -1.98 6.12 12.91
C ASN A 47 -1.33 7.08 11.91
N ARG A 48 -2.02 7.41 10.80
CA ARG A 48 -1.56 8.32 9.74
C ARG A 48 -0.21 7.90 9.14
N HIS A 49 -0.02 6.60 8.95
CA HIS A 49 1.16 6.04 8.29
C HIS A 49 0.80 5.49 6.91
N LEU A 50 1.75 5.60 5.98
CA LEU A 50 1.78 4.93 4.70
C LEU A 50 2.95 3.94 4.72
N TYR A 51 2.63 2.68 4.44
CA TYR A 51 3.63 1.63 4.24
C TYR A 51 3.79 1.37 2.76
N TYR A 52 5.01 1.11 2.33
CA TYR A 52 5.32 0.86 0.94
C TYR A 52 6.34 -0.26 0.78
N THR A 53 6.34 -0.87 -0.40
CA THR A 53 7.38 -1.83 -0.79
C THR A 53 8.24 -1.22 -1.88
N ASP A 54 9.56 -1.36 -1.73
CA ASP A 54 10.51 -1.04 -2.78
C ASP A 54 11.18 -2.33 -3.26
N TRP A 55 10.98 -2.65 -4.53
CA TRP A 55 11.42 -3.89 -5.18
C TRP A 55 12.83 -3.78 -5.76
N HIS A 56 13.72 -3.08 -5.06
CA HIS A 56 15.14 -3.09 -5.38
C HIS A 56 15.67 -4.52 -5.30
N ARG A 57 16.22 -5.05 -6.40
CA ARG A 57 16.64 -6.47 -6.48
C ARG A 57 17.74 -6.86 -5.49
N GLU A 58 18.64 -5.94 -5.15
CA GLU A 58 19.77 -6.17 -4.25
C GLU A 58 19.44 -5.84 -2.79
N ASN A 59 18.55 -4.87 -2.55
CA ASN A 59 18.19 -4.42 -1.20
C ASN A 59 16.69 -4.11 -1.10
N PRO A 60 15.80 -5.13 -1.18
CA PRO A 60 14.37 -4.90 -1.12
C PRO A 60 13.97 -4.48 0.30
N ILE A 61 13.09 -3.49 0.40
CA ILE A 61 12.63 -2.97 1.69
C ILE A 61 11.11 -2.86 1.76
N ILE A 62 10.59 -2.93 2.99
CA ILE A 62 9.31 -2.34 3.34
C ILE A 62 9.63 -1.04 4.07
N GLY A 63 9.17 0.08 3.54
CA GLY A 63 9.31 1.39 4.17
C GLY A 63 8.02 1.84 4.86
N ARG A 64 8.16 2.81 5.74
CA ARG A 64 7.06 3.51 6.38
C ARG A 64 7.35 5.00 6.40
N VAL A 65 6.36 5.78 6.00
CA VAL A 65 6.36 7.24 6.04
C VAL A 65 5.06 7.71 6.67
N ASP A 66 5.05 8.90 7.25
CA ASP A 66 3.79 9.54 7.61
C ASP A 66 3.03 9.94 6.35
N MET A 67 1.70 9.99 6.42
CA MET A 67 0.85 10.30 5.27
C MET A 67 1.06 11.72 4.71
N ASP A 68 1.80 12.57 5.41
CA ASP A 68 2.22 13.89 4.95
C ASP A 68 3.63 13.92 4.33
N GLY A 69 4.26 12.74 4.17
CA GLY A 69 5.60 12.57 3.61
C GLY A 69 6.74 12.72 4.63
N LYS A 70 6.44 12.95 5.92
CA LYS A 70 7.47 13.08 6.96
C LYS A 70 7.87 11.74 7.56
N ASN A 71 9.01 11.74 8.26
CA ASN A 71 9.53 10.60 9.01
C ASN A 71 9.63 9.30 8.19
N ASN A 72 10.03 9.43 6.92
CA ASN A 72 10.30 8.27 6.07
C ASN A 72 11.44 7.44 6.65
N ARG A 73 11.22 6.14 6.78
CA ARG A 73 12.21 5.21 7.32
C ARG A 73 12.01 3.80 6.79
N VAL A 74 13.09 3.04 6.77
CA VAL A 74 13.03 1.58 6.58
C VAL A 74 12.26 0.98 7.75
N PHE A 75 11.21 0.23 7.46
CA PHE A 75 10.43 -0.51 8.44
C PHE A 75 10.90 -1.96 8.56
N LEU A 76 11.28 -2.57 7.42
CA LEU A 76 11.83 -3.91 7.36
C LEU A 76 12.82 -3.99 6.18
N ASN A 77 13.97 -4.64 6.39
CA ASN A 77 14.98 -4.90 5.37
C ASN A 77 15.61 -6.31 5.48
N ASP A 78 15.13 -7.15 6.41
CA ASP A 78 15.57 -8.53 6.56
C ASP A 78 14.56 -9.51 5.98
N ASP A 79 15.04 -10.62 5.41
CA ASP A 79 14.22 -11.74 4.94
C ASP A 79 13.02 -11.28 4.05
N ILE A 80 13.25 -10.27 3.20
CA ILE A 80 12.30 -9.81 2.19
C ILE A 80 12.67 -10.46 0.86
N HIS A 81 11.70 -11.16 0.28
CA HIS A 81 11.84 -11.84 -1.00
C HIS A 81 10.91 -11.21 -2.03
N LEU A 82 11.32 -11.21 -3.29
CA LEU A 82 10.53 -10.68 -4.40
C LEU A 82 9.73 -11.82 -5.07
N PRO A 83 8.41 -11.95 -4.79
CA PRO A 83 7.63 -13.12 -5.20
C PRO A 83 7.56 -13.35 -6.71
N ASN A 84 7.76 -12.30 -7.50
CA ASN A 84 7.71 -12.33 -8.97
C ASN A 84 9.08 -11.97 -9.58
N GLY A 85 10.17 -12.20 -8.83
CA GLY A 85 11.54 -12.04 -9.28
C GLY A 85 11.97 -13.15 -10.24
N ALA A 86 13.24 -13.11 -10.69
CA ALA A 86 13.77 -14.08 -11.65
C ALA A 86 13.92 -15.51 -11.10
N ASN A 87 14.08 -15.67 -9.77
CA ASN A 87 14.24 -16.95 -9.09
C ASN A 87 13.53 -16.95 -7.73
N PRO A 88 12.19 -16.94 -7.69
CA PRO A 88 11.46 -16.97 -6.43
C PRO A 88 11.65 -18.34 -5.76
N ARG A 89 12.12 -18.33 -4.52
CA ARG A 89 12.25 -19.51 -3.66
C ARG A 89 11.75 -19.17 -2.26
N ASP A 90 11.27 -20.18 -1.54
CA ASP A 90 10.83 -20.07 -0.15
C ASP A 90 9.81 -18.94 0.10
N LEU A 91 8.91 -18.73 -0.89
CA LEU A 91 7.88 -17.71 -0.80
C LEU A 91 6.90 -18.04 0.31
N LYS A 92 6.73 -17.07 1.21
CA LYS A 92 5.91 -17.18 2.41
C LYS A 92 5.09 -15.91 2.62
N LEU A 93 3.86 -16.08 3.10
CA LEU A 93 3.04 -15.02 3.64
C LEU A 93 3.39 -14.85 5.11
N SER A 94 3.81 -13.65 5.50
CA SER A 94 4.16 -13.32 6.88
C SER A 94 3.34 -12.14 7.38
N CYS A 95 3.23 -12.04 8.71
CA CYS A 95 2.68 -10.88 9.40
C CYS A 95 3.66 -10.38 10.44
N ILE A 96 3.63 -9.08 10.70
CA ILE A 96 4.48 -8.39 11.69
C ILE A 96 3.62 -7.32 12.36
N GLY A 97 3.89 -7.02 13.63
CA GLY A 97 3.27 -5.91 14.33
C GLY A 97 3.68 -4.57 13.69
N LEU A 98 2.82 -3.54 13.81
CA LEU A 98 3.12 -2.20 13.29
C LEU A 98 4.27 -1.49 14.05
N ASP A 99 4.66 -2.05 15.19
CA ASP A 99 5.87 -1.72 15.94
C ASP A 99 7.14 -2.37 15.37
N GLY A 100 7.01 -3.20 14.34
CA GLY A 100 8.10 -3.97 13.74
C GLY A 100 8.45 -5.25 14.51
N GLN A 101 7.64 -5.67 15.48
CA GLN A 101 7.93 -6.83 16.32
C GLN A 101 7.02 -8.03 16.00
N ASN A 102 7.38 -9.18 16.57
CA ASN A 102 6.58 -10.41 16.50
C ASN A 102 6.27 -10.87 15.07
N ARG A 103 7.25 -10.75 14.17
CA ARG A 103 7.15 -11.29 12.81
C ARG A 103 6.93 -12.80 12.87
N ARG A 104 5.92 -13.29 12.15
CA ARG A 104 5.60 -14.71 12.02
C ARG A 104 5.16 -15.08 10.62
N VAL A 105 5.41 -16.32 10.24
CA VAL A 105 4.88 -16.91 9.01
C VAL A 105 3.43 -17.34 9.25
N VAL A 106 2.54 -16.96 8.32
CA VAL A 106 1.12 -17.35 8.33
C VAL A 106 0.89 -18.53 7.40
N TYR A 107 1.50 -18.50 6.21
CA TYR A 107 1.39 -19.53 5.21
C TYR A 107 2.70 -19.63 4.43
N ALA A 108 3.14 -20.84 4.11
CA ALA A 108 4.38 -21.09 3.37
C ALA A 108 4.08 -21.83 2.06
N SER A 109 5.08 -21.95 1.20
CA SER A 109 4.96 -22.64 -0.09
C SER A 109 4.04 -21.93 -1.09
N LEU A 110 4.05 -20.60 -1.09
CA LEU A 110 3.40 -19.84 -2.17
C LEU A 110 4.16 -20.11 -3.48
N GLN A 111 3.44 -20.15 -4.60
CA GLN A 111 4.04 -20.53 -5.88
C GLN A 111 4.43 -19.31 -6.71
N TYR A 112 3.45 -18.47 -7.04
CA TYR A 112 3.70 -17.24 -7.81
C TYR A 112 2.66 -16.16 -7.46
N PRO A 113 2.64 -15.69 -6.19
CA PRO A 113 1.63 -14.75 -5.73
C PRO A 113 1.82 -13.36 -6.36
N PHE A 114 0.78 -12.53 -6.39
CA PHE A 114 0.89 -11.14 -6.83
C PHE A 114 0.15 -10.16 -5.90
N GLY A 115 -1.17 -10.24 -5.86
CA GLY A 115 -2.01 -9.38 -5.03
C GLY A 115 -2.23 -10.00 -3.66
N LEU A 116 -2.31 -9.17 -2.62
CA LEU A 116 -2.62 -9.58 -1.26
C LEU A 116 -3.62 -8.59 -0.66
N THR A 117 -4.62 -9.09 0.07
CA THR A 117 -5.55 -8.28 0.84
C THR A 117 -5.96 -9.03 2.12
N HIS A 118 -6.58 -8.31 3.06
CA HIS A 118 -7.19 -8.90 4.25
C HIS A 118 -8.63 -8.40 4.38
N ASN A 119 -9.49 -9.16 5.04
CA ASN A 119 -10.87 -8.75 5.30
C ASN A 119 -11.15 -8.60 6.81
N ASN A 120 -12.35 -8.10 7.12
CA ASN A 120 -12.81 -7.90 8.50
C ASN A 120 -13.10 -9.21 9.26
N GLU A 121 -13.03 -10.37 8.60
CA GLU A 121 -13.23 -11.70 9.19
C GLU A 121 -11.89 -12.36 9.56
N ALA A 122 -10.82 -11.56 9.66
CA ALA A 122 -9.48 -12.03 10.00
C ALA A 122 -8.95 -13.11 9.03
N LYS A 123 -9.14 -12.90 7.73
CA LYS A 123 -8.57 -13.73 6.67
C LYS A 123 -7.70 -12.93 5.72
N PHE A 124 -6.61 -13.53 5.27
CA PHE A 124 -5.84 -13.07 4.13
C PHE A 124 -6.34 -13.74 2.85
N TYR A 125 -6.28 -12.99 1.75
CA TYR A 125 -6.55 -13.48 0.41
C TYR A 125 -5.44 -13.05 -0.53
N TRP A 126 -4.96 -13.94 -1.39
CA TRP A 126 -3.97 -13.60 -2.40
C TRP A 126 -4.31 -14.21 -3.75
N THR A 127 -3.79 -13.59 -4.80
CA THR A 127 -3.87 -14.08 -6.17
C THR A 127 -2.57 -14.79 -6.53
N ASP A 128 -2.65 -15.92 -7.22
CA ASP A 128 -1.47 -16.69 -7.65
C ASP A 128 -1.51 -16.95 -9.16
N TRP A 129 -0.42 -16.60 -9.86
CA TRP A 129 -0.31 -16.74 -11.31
C TRP A 129 0.01 -18.15 -11.77
N LYS A 130 0.44 -19.03 -10.87
CA LYS A 130 0.79 -20.41 -11.20
C LYS A 130 -0.47 -21.21 -11.52
N ASP A 131 -1.51 -21.07 -10.72
CA ASP A 131 -2.79 -21.77 -10.89
C ASP A 131 -3.95 -20.86 -11.26
N ASN A 132 -3.73 -19.53 -11.32
CA ASN A 132 -4.72 -18.52 -11.64
C ASN A 132 -5.93 -18.53 -10.69
N ARG A 133 -5.68 -18.69 -9.39
CA ARG A 133 -6.72 -18.75 -8.35
C ARG A 133 -6.59 -17.62 -7.33
N ILE A 134 -7.67 -17.42 -6.58
CA ILE A 134 -7.61 -16.72 -5.30
C ILE A 134 -7.46 -17.77 -4.22
N HIS A 135 -6.51 -17.59 -3.32
CA HIS A 135 -6.36 -18.43 -2.15
C HIS A 135 -6.66 -17.62 -0.90
N SER A 136 -7.05 -18.28 0.18
CA SER A 136 -7.26 -17.63 1.47
C SER A 136 -6.80 -18.49 2.64
N VAL A 137 -6.50 -17.82 3.74
CA VAL A 137 -6.14 -18.44 5.02
C VAL A 137 -6.55 -17.50 6.15
N GLY A 138 -6.92 -18.04 7.31
CA GLY A 138 -7.08 -17.27 8.55
C GLY A 138 -5.78 -16.59 8.94
N ILE A 139 -5.84 -15.49 9.68
CA ILE A 139 -4.62 -14.78 10.10
C ILE A 139 -3.68 -15.67 10.91
N TYR A 140 -4.16 -16.75 11.53
CA TYR A 140 -3.35 -17.70 12.29
C TYR A 140 -2.87 -18.92 11.47
N GLY A 141 -3.14 -18.95 10.16
CA GLY A 141 -2.72 -20.03 9.26
C GLY A 141 -3.75 -21.15 9.11
N ASP A 142 -4.90 -21.04 9.75
CA ASP A 142 -5.99 -22.01 9.72
C ASP A 142 -6.94 -21.80 8.54
N GLY A 143 -7.76 -22.82 8.23
CA GLY A 143 -8.88 -22.66 7.30
C GLY A 143 -8.49 -22.31 5.86
N TYR A 144 -7.38 -22.86 5.36
CA TYR A 144 -6.96 -22.67 3.97
C TYR A 144 -8.08 -23.03 2.98
N ALA A 145 -8.30 -22.15 2.00
CA ALA A 145 -9.25 -22.37 0.92
C ALA A 145 -8.72 -21.81 -0.41
N SER A 146 -9.23 -22.33 -1.51
CA SER A 146 -8.83 -21.91 -2.85
C SER A 146 -10.03 -21.80 -3.77
N PHE A 147 -10.16 -20.66 -4.46
CA PHE A 147 -11.32 -20.27 -5.25
C PHE A 147 -10.93 -20.15 -6.73
N PRO A 148 -11.68 -20.81 -7.64
CA PRO A 148 -11.43 -20.69 -9.07
C PRO A 148 -11.78 -19.27 -9.54
N ILE A 149 -11.06 -18.79 -10.54
CA ILE A 149 -11.38 -17.55 -11.26
C ILE A 149 -11.61 -17.92 -12.72
N SER A 150 -12.68 -17.39 -13.30
CA SER A 150 -12.89 -17.48 -14.74
C SER A 150 -12.11 -16.37 -15.43
N LEU A 151 -11.02 -16.72 -16.11
CA LEU A 151 -10.28 -15.80 -16.95
C LEU A 151 -10.67 -16.04 -18.41
N GLY A 152 -11.06 -14.98 -19.12
CA GLY A 152 -11.24 -15.03 -20.56
C GLY A 152 -9.88 -15.12 -21.27
N GLY A 153 -9.33 -16.33 -21.44
CA GLY A 153 -8.10 -16.58 -22.19
C GLY A 153 -6.83 -16.70 -21.33
N SER A 154 -5.68 -16.26 -21.86
CA SER A 154 -4.34 -16.41 -21.27
C SER A 154 -3.98 -15.38 -20.19
N GLY A 155 -4.97 -14.74 -19.58
CA GLY A 155 -4.78 -13.68 -18.59
C GLY A 155 -4.08 -14.14 -17.31
N LYS A 156 -3.59 -13.17 -16.54
CA LYS A 156 -3.08 -13.34 -15.16
C LYS A 156 -3.92 -12.52 -14.19
N VAL A 157 -4.05 -13.01 -12.97
CA VAL A 157 -4.83 -12.35 -11.92
C VAL A 157 -3.89 -11.46 -11.12
N TYR A 158 -4.03 -10.15 -11.27
CA TYR A 158 -3.15 -9.16 -10.62
C TYR A 158 -3.66 -8.80 -9.22
N GLY A 159 -4.07 -7.55 -9.01
CA GLY A 159 -4.48 -7.05 -7.71
C GLY A 159 -5.79 -7.66 -7.22
N ILE A 160 -5.91 -7.75 -5.90
CA ILE A 160 -7.14 -8.09 -5.18
C ILE A 160 -7.31 -7.09 -4.05
N LEU A 161 -8.55 -6.63 -3.83
CA LEU A 161 -8.89 -5.73 -2.74
C LEU A 161 -10.20 -6.19 -2.11
N ALA A 162 -10.17 -6.48 -0.81
CA ALA A 162 -11.39 -6.67 -0.04
C ALA A 162 -12.01 -5.30 0.27
N VAL A 163 -13.24 -5.08 -0.20
CA VAL A 163 -13.98 -3.84 0.04
C VAL A 163 -15.08 -4.13 1.07
N PRO A 164 -15.06 -3.50 2.26
CA PRO A 164 -16.14 -3.68 3.22
C PRO A 164 -17.43 -3.07 2.65
N LYS A 165 -18.58 -3.66 2.99
CA LYS A 165 -19.91 -3.14 2.57
C LYS A 165 -20.14 -1.69 3.01
N GLN A 166 -19.52 -1.30 4.12
CA GLN A 166 -19.53 0.06 4.65
C GLN A 166 -18.09 0.53 4.84
N CYS A 167 -17.75 1.68 4.26
CA CYS A 167 -16.43 2.28 4.38
C CYS A 167 -16.46 3.44 5.39
N THR A 168 -16.47 3.12 6.69
CA THR A 168 -16.35 4.10 7.77
C THR A 168 -14.88 4.31 8.12
N GLY A 169 -14.14 5.00 7.25
CA GLY A 169 -12.77 5.42 7.55
C GLY A 169 -12.75 6.53 8.62
N PRO A 170 -11.65 6.67 9.40
CA PRO A 170 -11.53 7.76 10.36
C PRO A 170 -11.63 9.09 9.62
N GLN A 171 -12.47 9.99 10.14
CA GLN A 171 -12.45 11.37 9.68
C GLN A 171 -11.15 12.00 10.16
N THR A 172 -10.44 12.65 9.25
CA THR A 172 -9.27 13.46 9.59
C THR A 172 -9.67 14.93 9.58
N ALA A 173 -8.82 15.80 10.12
CA ALA A 173 -9.06 17.23 9.99
C ALA A 173 -9.10 17.71 8.52
N CYS A 174 -8.48 16.98 7.58
CA CYS A 174 -8.63 17.22 6.14
C CYS A 174 -10.02 16.88 5.60
N SER A 175 -10.81 16.06 6.30
CA SER A 175 -12.15 15.65 5.85
C SER A 175 -13.18 16.78 5.94
N VAL A 176 -12.90 17.82 6.73
CA VAL A 176 -13.77 19.00 6.89
C VAL A 176 -13.09 20.20 6.24
N ASN A 177 -13.73 20.78 5.21
CA ASN A 177 -13.24 21.97 4.50
C ASN A 177 -11.75 21.88 4.06
N ASN A 178 -11.29 20.69 3.65
CA ASN A 178 -9.89 20.43 3.28
C ASN A 178 -8.88 20.85 4.36
N GLY A 179 -9.26 20.80 5.65
CA GLY A 179 -8.42 21.29 6.75
C GLY A 179 -8.07 22.78 6.68
N GLY A 180 -8.78 23.57 5.86
CA GLY A 180 -8.45 24.97 5.56
C GLY A 180 -7.37 25.14 4.48
N CYS A 181 -6.87 24.07 3.88
CA CYS A 181 -5.82 24.13 2.87
C CYS A 181 -6.36 24.56 1.50
N PRO A 182 -5.66 25.46 0.78
CA PRO A 182 -6.09 25.92 -0.55
C PRO A 182 -5.89 24.87 -1.65
N HIS A 183 -4.93 23.96 -1.46
CA HIS A 183 -4.53 22.96 -2.46
C HIS A 183 -4.57 21.55 -1.86
N LEU A 184 -3.43 20.98 -1.48
CA LEU A 184 -3.36 19.68 -0.82
C LEU A 184 -3.49 19.83 0.69
N CYS A 185 -4.32 18.97 1.30
CA CYS A 185 -4.36 18.75 2.74
C CYS A 185 -3.88 17.33 3.02
N LEU A 186 -2.81 17.20 3.80
CA LEU A 186 -2.28 15.91 4.24
C LEU A 186 -2.47 15.74 5.75
N PRO A 187 -2.90 14.55 6.22
CA PRO A 187 -3.05 14.27 7.64
C PRO A 187 -1.67 13.94 8.25
N GLY A 188 -1.00 14.93 8.81
CA GLY A 188 0.28 14.77 9.53
C GLY A 188 0.08 14.27 10.97
N GLN A 189 1.18 13.87 11.61
CA GLN A 189 1.13 13.36 12.99
C GLN A 189 0.68 14.41 14.02
N GLU A 190 1.02 15.67 13.77
CA GLU A 190 0.73 16.81 14.66
C GLU A 190 -0.49 17.62 14.22
N GLY A 191 -1.17 17.22 13.14
CA GLY A 191 -2.35 17.91 12.61
C GLY A 191 -2.36 18.02 11.09
N VAL A 192 -3.11 19.01 10.59
CA VAL A 192 -3.21 19.27 9.15
C VAL A 192 -1.91 19.86 8.62
N ARG A 193 -1.47 19.34 7.47
CA ARG A 193 -0.37 19.93 6.69
C ARG A 193 -0.88 20.37 5.33
N CYS A 194 -0.84 21.68 5.07
CA CYS A 194 -1.15 22.22 3.77
C CYS A 194 0.10 22.16 2.87
N GLU A 195 -0.06 21.62 1.68
CA GLU A 195 1.05 21.40 0.76
C GLU A 195 0.79 21.99 -0.62
N CYS A 196 1.87 22.48 -1.21
CA CYS A 196 1.90 22.97 -2.59
C CYS A 196 2.05 21.80 -3.56
N PRO A 197 1.26 21.78 -4.65
CA PRO A 197 1.42 20.80 -5.73
C PRO A 197 2.76 21.00 -6.45
N SER A 198 3.37 19.90 -6.91
CA SER A 198 4.57 19.92 -7.75
C SER A 198 4.24 19.95 -9.25
N ASN A 199 3.03 19.53 -9.65
CA ASN A 199 2.65 19.40 -11.06
C ASN A 199 2.12 20.68 -11.70
N VAL A 200 1.75 21.70 -10.91
CA VAL A 200 1.19 22.97 -11.40
C VAL A 200 1.64 24.14 -10.54
N ALA A 201 1.95 25.27 -11.18
CA ALA A 201 2.19 26.53 -10.47
C ALA A 201 0.84 27.11 -9.98
N VAL A 202 0.75 27.41 -8.69
CA VAL A 202 -0.47 27.94 -8.06
C VAL A 202 -0.13 29.11 -7.17
N LYS A 203 -1.04 30.09 -7.09
CA LYS A 203 -0.82 31.32 -6.33
C LYS A 203 -0.78 31.04 -4.82
N GLY A 204 0.20 31.59 -4.11
CA GLY A 204 0.39 31.30 -2.68
C GLY A 204 1.26 30.06 -2.42
N CYS A 205 1.75 29.49 -3.51
CA CYS A 205 2.99 28.76 -3.66
C CYS A 205 3.86 29.57 -4.65
#